data_AF-A0A660RGK6-F1
#
_entry.id   AF-A0A660RGK6-F1
#
_cell.length_a   1.000
_cell.length_b   1.000
_cell.length_c   1.000
_cell.angle_alpha   90.00
_cell.angle_beta   90.00
_cell.angle_gamma   90.00
#
_symmetry.space_group_name_H-M   'P 1'
#
loop_
_entity.id
_entity.type
_entity.pdbx_description
1 polymer ?
#
loop_
_entity_poly.entity_id
_entity_poly.type
_entity_poly.pdbx_seq_one_letter_code
_entity_poly.pdbx_strand_id
1 'polypeptide(L)'
;MEGESVIVGIISDTHGSLCGWEKAFKLMKKGGCERIYHLGDVLYHGPRNPIPDCYDPKNLAERISSSEIEMRFVRGNCDAEIDYDVLGIEKPGRFVVEELDGLKLFLTHGHDPKVDEAVEISREEGVDILFHGHTHVLRVEKVGNLLIVNPGSPSLPKGGDPPSFAILDTEGRKVVILSLEGDISEEVKI
;
A
#
# COMPACT_ATOMS: atom_id res chain seq x y z
N MET A 1 -15.44 5.55 23.49
CA MET A 1 -14.46 6.46 22.85
C MET A 1 -14.69 6.24 21.38
N GLU A 2 -15.41 7.17 20.74
CA GLU A 2 -15.57 7.17 19.28
C GLU A 2 -14.16 7.36 18.71
N GLY A 3 -13.70 6.41 17.89
CA GLY A 3 -12.42 6.54 17.20
C GLY A 3 -12.49 7.75 16.27
N GLU A 4 -11.42 8.53 16.19
CA GLU A 4 -11.35 9.60 15.21
C GLU A 4 -11.47 8.98 13.80
N SER A 5 -12.31 9.56 12.94
CA SER A 5 -12.44 9.18 11.54
C SER A 5 -11.11 9.42 10.83
N VAL A 6 -10.59 8.39 10.16
CA VAL A 6 -9.26 8.42 9.53
C VAL A 6 -9.40 8.12 8.04
N ILE A 7 -8.78 8.96 7.21
CA ILE A 7 -8.53 8.64 5.81
C ILE A 7 -7.09 8.16 5.71
N VAL A 8 -6.88 6.95 5.20
CA VAL A 8 -5.54 6.38 5.00
C VAL A 8 -5.27 6.06 3.53
N GLY A 9 -4.05 6.34 3.09
CA GLY A 9 -3.54 5.93 1.81
C GLY A 9 -2.88 4.55 1.89
N ILE A 10 -3.07 3.73 0.87
CA ILE A 10 -2.41 2.42 0.73
C ILE A 10 -1.71 2.39 -0.62
N ILE A 11 -0.40 2.15 -0.61
CA ILE A 11 0.44 2.09 -1.81
C ILE A 11 1.40 0.91 -1.70
N SER A 12 1.80 0.34 -2.84
CA SER A 12 2.71 -0.80 -2.88
C SER A 12 3.60 -0.74 -4.10
N ASP A 13 4.74 -1.45 -4.09
CA ASP A 13 5.54 -1.74 -5.29
C ASP A 13 5.94 -0.46 -6.05
N THR A 14 6.45 0.56 -5.36
CA THR A 14 6.94 1.80 -6.00
C THR A 14 8.24 1.57 -6.74
N HIS A 15 9.07 0.62 -6.28
CA HIS A 15 10.25 0.14 -6.99
C HIS A 15 11.23 1.26 -7.39
N GLY A 16 11.38 2.29 -6.56
CA GLY A 16 12.29 3.41 -6.80
C GLY A 16 11.75 4.46 -7.76
N SER A 17 10.51 4.37 -8.23
CA SER A 17 9.91 5.37 -9.12
C SER A 17 9.50 6.62 -8.36
N LEU A 18 10.23 7.71 -8.57
CA LEU A 18 9.92 8.99 -7.95
C LEU A 18 8.61 9.57 -8.48
N CYS A 19 8.35 9.46 -9.79
CA CYS A 19 7.14 10.04 -10.38
C CYS A 19 5.87 9.30 -9.98
N GLY A 20 5.93 7.96 -9.87
CA GLY A 20 4.80 7.15 -9.38
C GLY A 20 4.42 7.55 -7.96
N TRP A 21 5.43 7.70 -7.09
CA TRP A 21 5.25 8.22 -5.74
C TRP A 21 4.68 9.64 -5.71
N GLU A 22 5.31 10.60 -6.40
CA GLU A 22 4.88 12.02 -6.33
C GLU A 22 3.44 12.23 -6.80
N LYS A 23 3.02 11.51 -7.85
CA LYS A 23 1.63 11.56 -8.33
C LYS A 23 0.66 10.97 -7.31
N ALA A 24 0.94 9.77 -6.79
CA ALA A 24 0.09 9.11 -5.80
C ALA A 24 0.01 9.92 -4.49
N PHE A 25 1.16 10.37 -3.97
CA PHE A 25 1.25 11.19 -2.76
C PHE A 25 0.44 12.47 -2.88
N LYS A 26 0.52 13.17 -4.01
CA LYS A 26 -0.28 14.39 -4.26
C LYS A 26 -1.78 14.10 -4.17
N LEU A 27 -2.24 12.98 -4.71
CA LEU A 27 -3.65 12.58 -4.67
C LEU A 27 -4.08 12.13 -3.27
N MET A 28 -3.25 11.34 -2.56
CA MET A 28 -3.50 10.94 -1.16
C MET A 28 -3.59 12.18 -0.25
N LYS A 29 -2.65 13.12 -0.38
CA LYS A 29 -2.66 14.39 0.34
C LYS A 29 -3.92 15.21 0.04
N LYS A 30 -4.31 15.33 -1.24
CA LYS A 30 -5.54 16.02 -1.64
C LYS A 30 -6.79 15.31 -1.10
N GLY A 31 -6.76 13.99 -0.98
CA GLY A 31 -7.80 13.17 -0.41
C GLY A 31 -7.91 13.26 1.12
N GLY A 32 -7.04 14.02 1.79
CA GLY A 32 -7.06 14.18 3.24
C GLY A 32 -6.44 13.00 3.98
N CYS A 33 -5.60 12.19 3.33
CA CYS A 33 -4.90 11.10 4.02
C CYS A 33 -4.01 11.67 5.12
N GLU A 34 -4.21 11.23 6.35
CA GLU A 34 -3.35 11.58 7.49
C GLU A 34 -2.27 10.54 7.76
N ARG A 35 -2.45 9.34 7.18
CA ARG A 35 -1.47 8.24 7.22
C ARG A 35 -1.40 7.53 5.87
N ILE A 36 -0.22 7.03 5.52
CA ILE A 36 0.03 6.18 4.36
C ILE A 36 0.72 4.90 4.79
N TYR A 37 0.19 3.77 4.36
CA TYR A 37 0.86 2.47 4.44
C TYR A 37 1.51 2.14 3.11
N HIS A 38 2.83 1.94 3.11
CA HIS A 38 3.56 1.40 1.98
C HIS A 38 3.78 -0.11 2.17
N LEU A 39 3.23 -0.92 1.27
CA LEU A 39 3.20 -2.36 1.40
C LEU A 39 4.49 -3.07 0.98
N GLY A 40 5.64 -2.40 1.03
CA GLY A 40 6.93 -2.96 0.63
C GLY A 40 7.31 -2.74 -0.84
N ASP A 41 8.53 -3.17 -1.17
CA ASP A 41 9.20 -2.97 -2.46
C ASP A 41 9.30 -1.48 -2.82
N VAL A 42 9.98 -0.74 -1.93
CA VAL A 42 10.00 0.74 -1.93
C VAL A 42 11.05 1.29 -2.90
N LEU A 43 12.32 0.92 -2.72
CA LEU A 43 13.44 1.58 -3.39
C LEU A 43 14.02 0.76 -4.54
N TYR A 44 14.30 -0.53 -4.31
CA TYR A 44 14.94 -1.37 -5.30
C TYR A 44 13.95 -1.81 -6.38
N HIS A 45 14.31 -1.64 -7.67
CA HIS A 45 13.44 -2.02 -8.78
C HIS A 45 13.16 -3.54 -8.86
N GLY A 46 14.03 -4.35 -8.25
CA GLY A 46 13.94 -5.80 -8.30
C GLY A 46 14.54 -6.39 -9.60
N PRO A 47 15.36 -7.45 -9.51
CA PRO A 47 16.15 -7.96 -10.64
C PRO A 47 15.31 -8.59 -11.76
N ARG A 48 14.03 -8.85 -11.51
CA ARG A 48 13.09 -9.46 -12.46
C ARG A 48 12.21 -8.44 -13.19
N ASN A 49 12.31 -7.17 -12.80
CA ASN A 49 11.51 -6.09 -13.37
C ASN A 49 12.39 -5.20 -14.26
N PRO A 50 11.81 -4.56 -15.29
CA PRO A 50 12.47 -3.44 -15.96
C PRO A 50 12.68 -2.29 -14.96
N ILE A 51 13.64 -1.42 -15.28
CA ILE A 51 13.79 -0.16 -14.55
C ILE A 51 12.52 0.68 -14.79
N PRO A 52 11.79 1.10 -13.74
CA PRO A 52 10.58 1.88 -13.91
C PRO A 52 10.86 3.30 -14.39
N ASP A 53 9.83 3.98 -14.88
CA ASP A 53 9.92 5.39 -15.23
C ASP A 53 10.32 6.24 -14.01
N CYS A 54 11.18 7.24 -14.27
CA CYS A 54 11.74 8.12 -13.25
C CYS A 54 12.35 7.35 -12.06
N TYR A 55 13.06 6.26 -12.33
CA TYR A 55 13.80 5.51 -11.31
C TYR A 55 14.87 6.38 -10.66
N ASP A 56 14.58 6.80 -9.43
CA ASP A 56 15.44 7.65 -8.61
C ASP A 56 15.25 7.31 -7.12
N PRO A 57 15.79 6.15 -6.66
CA PRO A 57 15.61 5.69 -5.30
C PRO A 57 16.12 6.68 -4.25
N LYS A 58 17.17 7.43 -4.57
CA LYS A 58 17.74 8.42 -3.65
C LYS A 58 16.73 9.53 -3.37
N ASN A 59 16.22 10.18 -4.41
CA ASN A 59 15.25 11.25 -4.23
C ASN A 59 13.90 10.70 -3.72
N LEU A 60 13.51 9.49 -4.11
CA LEU A 60 12.32 8.84 -3.52
C LEU A 60 12.45 8.68 -2.00
N ALA A 61 13.60 8.20 -1.52
CA ALA A 61 13.84 8.08 -0.09
C ALA A 61 13.78 9.44 0.60
N GLU A 62 14.44 10.47 0.04
CA GLU A 62 14.38 11.84 0.58
C GLU A 62 12.92 12.35 0.68
N ARG A 63 12.09 12.11 -0.34
CA ARG A 63 10.66 12.49 -0.33
C ARG A 63 9.86 11.77 0.74
N ILE A 64 10.09 10.46 0.91
CA ILE A 64 9.38 9.64 1.89
C ILE A 64 9.79 10.05 3.31
N SER A 65 11.09 10.19 3.58
CA SER A 65 11.61 10.58 4.90
C SER A 65 11.19 12.00 5.30
N SER A 66 10.95 12.88 4.33
CA SER A 66 10.45 14.24 4.57
C SER A 66 8.93 14.37 4.48
N SER A 67 8.19 13.26 4.42
CA SER A 67 6.73 13.29 4.29
C SER A 67 6.07 14.02 5.45
N GLU A 68 5.09 14.86 5.15
CA GLU A 68 4.22 15.51 6.15
C GLU A 68 3.05 14.61 6.60
N ILE A 69 2.82 13.51 5.88
CA ILE A 69 1.82 12.49 6.19
C ILE A 69 2.53 11.34 6.90
N GLU A 70 1.92 10.80 7.96
CA GLU A 70 2.50 9.70 8.74
C GLU A 70 2.74 8.46 7.84
N MET A 71 3.97 7.98 7.77
CA MET A 71 4.34 6.83 6.95
C MET A 71 4.45 5.56 7.80
N ARG A 72 3.85 4.46 7.33
CA ARG A 72 4.02 3.11 7.88
C ARG A 72 4.40 2.14 6.79
N PHE A 73 5.18 1.13 7.15
CA PHE A 73 5.76 0.20 6.19
C PHE A 73 5.51 -1.24 6.60
N VAL A 74 5.35 -2.10 5.60
CA VAL A 74 5.60 -3.54 5.73
C VAL A 74 6.71 -3.92 4.76
N ARG A 75 7.47 -4.94 5.11
CA ARG A 75 8.61 -5.38 4.33
C ARG A 75 8.16 -6.07 3.03
N GLY A 76 8.72 -5.66 1.91
CA GLY A 76 8.67 -6.35 0.62
C GLY A 76 9.84 -7.30 0.39
N ASN A 77 9.76 -8.12 -0.65
CA ASN A 77 10.80 -9.10 -0.97
C ASN A 77 12.04 -8.48 -1.64
N CYS A 78 11.91 -7.30 -2.25
CA CYS A 78 13.04 -6.56 -2.82
C CYS A 78 13.71 -5.64 -1.79
N ASP A 79 13.06 -5.38 -0.65
CA ASP A 79 13.61 -4.51 0.39
C ASP A 79 14.76 -5.19 1.16
N ALA A 80 15.87 -4.46 1.29
CA ALA A 80 17.06 -4.84 2.01
C ALA A 80 17.36 -3.86 3.17
N GLU A 81 18.26 -4.25 4.08
CA GLU A 81 18.60 -3.43 5.27
C GLU A 81 19.05 -2.01 4.90
N ILE A 82 19.81 -1.88 3.80
CA ILE A 82 20.29 -0.58 3.32
C ILE A 82 19.14 0.36 2.92
N ASP A 83 18.01 -0.18 2.48
CA ASP A 83 16.86 0.65 2.10
C ASP A 83 16.27 1.31 3.33
N TYR A 84 16.19 0.60 4.47
CA TYR A 84 15.68 1.14 5.72
C TYR A 84 16.62 2.20 6.32
N ASP A 85 17.93 1.98 6.23
CA ASP A 85 18.94 2.96 6.63
C ASP A 85 18.80 4.26 5.82
N VAL A 86 18.63 4.14 4.49
CA VAL A 86 18.48 5.29 3.58
C VAL A 86 17.14 6.00 3.78
N LEU A 87 16.07 5.26 4.09
CA LEU A 87 14.76 5.81 4.46
C LEU A 87 14.75 6.42 5.87
N GLY A 88 15.73 6.09 6.72
CA GLY A 88 15.77 6.53 8.11
C GLY A 88 14.66 5.93 8.97
N ILE A 89 14.23 4.70 8.67
CA ILE A 89 13.14 4.00 9.38
C ILE A 89 13.67 2.76 10.10
N GLU A 90 12.96 2.36 11.15
CA GLU A 90 13.19 1.03 11.73
C GLU A 90 12.79 -0.06 10.74
N LYS A 91 13.51 -1.18 10.79
CA LYS A 91 13.24 -2.34 9.95
C LYS A 91 11.77 -2.79 10.09
N PRO A 92 10.97 -2.73 9.01
CA PRO A 92 9.57 -3.11 9.07
C PRO A 92 9.37 -4.61 9.30
N GLY A 93 8.26 -4.93 9.96
CA GLY A 93 7.76 -6.30 10.06
C GLY A 93 7.26 -6.85 8.72
N ARG A 94 7.01 -8.17 8.69
CA ARG A 94 6.42 -8.87 7.54
C ARG A 94 4.96 -8.51 7.29
N PHE A 95 4.28 -8.12 8.35
CA PHE A 95 2.90 -7.67 8.33
C PHE A 95 2.65 -6.68 9.48
N VAL A 96 1.55 -5.95 9.37
CA VAL A 96 0.97 -5.11 10.41
C VAL A 96 -0.49 -5.52 10.60
N VAL A 97 -0.92 -5.65 11.84
CA VAL A 97 -2.34 -5.75 12.19
C VAL A 97 -2.69 -4.49 12.97
N GLU A 98 -3.75 -3.82 12.55
CA GLU A 98 -4.15 -2.55 13.15
C GLU A 98 -5.67 -2.42 13.17
N GLU A 99 -6.19 -1.71 14.17
CA GLU A 99 -7.62 -1.38 14.25
C GLU A 99 -7.80 0.12 14.04
N LEU A 100 -8.56 0.52 13.02
CA LEU A 100 -8.89 1.91 12.69
C LEU A 100 -10.40 2.09 12.65
N ASP A 101 -10.94 2.95 13.51
CA ASP A 101 -12.39 3.16 13.62
C ASP A 101 -13.18 1.82 13.71
N GLY A 102 -12.66 0.86 14.48
CA GLY A 102 -13.27 -0.46 14.61
C GLY A 102 -13.22 -1.35 13.36
N LEU A 103 -12.42 -1.00 12.34
CA LEU A 103 -12.02 -1.89 11.25
C LEU A 103 -10.69 -2.55 11.60
N LYS A 104 -10.66 -3.88 11.66
CA LYS A 104 -9.43 -4.65 11.82
C LYS A 104 -8.78 -4.86 10.45
N LEU A 105 -7.61 -4.29 10.27
CA LEU A 105 -6.80 -4.34 9.06
C LEU A 105 -5.65 -5.33 9.23
N PHE A 106 -5.38 -6.11 8.19
CA PHE A 106 -4.16 -6.90 8.04
C PHE A 106 -3.41 -6.37 6.82
N LEU A 107 -2.19 -5.89 6.99
CA LEU A 107 -1.37 -5.36 5.90
C LEU A 107 -0.12 -6.21 5.76
N THR A 108 0.19 -6.66 4.56
CA THR A 108 1.42 -7.40 4.24
C THR A 108 1.88 -7.08 2.82
N HIS A 109 3.11 -7.41 2.45
CA HIS A 109 3.49 -7.38 1.05
C HIS A 109 2.85 -8.54 0.27
N GLY A 110 2.71 -9.73 0.88
CA GLY A 110 2.11 -10.91 0.25
C GLY A 110 3.10 -11.97 -0.26
N HIS A 111 4.40 -11.79 -0.01
CA HIS A 111 5.42 -12.82 -0.23
C HIS A 111 5.68 -13.68 1.01
N ASP A 112 5.55 -13.07 2.20
CA ASP A 112 5.75 -13.67 3.52
C ASP A 112 5.00 -12.80 4.56
N PRO A 113 3.83 -13.24 5.05
CA PRO A 113 3.10 -14.44 4.63
C PRO A 113 2.66 -14.37 3.17
N LYS A 114 2.44 -15.53 2.55
CA LYS A 114 1.78 -15.59 1.24
C LYS A 114 0.33 -15.11 1.36
N VAL A 115 -0.23 -14.59 0.27
CA VAL A 115 -1.61 -14.07 0.27
C VAL A 115 -2.62 -15.11 0.78
N ASP A 116 -2.52 -16.37 0.34
CA ASP A 116 -3.45 -17.42 0.79
C ASP A 116 -3.34 -17.68 2.31
N GLU A 117 -2.13 -17.70 2.85
CA GLU A 117 -1.88 -17.83 4.30
C GLU A 117 -2.42 -16.61 5.05
N ALA A 118 -2.22 -15.40 4.52
CA ALA A 118 -2.74 -14.16 5.09
C ALA A 118 -4.27 -14.13 5.09
N VAL A 119 -4.92 -14.71 4.06
CA VAL A 119 -6.39 -14.86 4.01
C VAL A 119 -6.88 -15.82 5.10
N GLU A 120 -6.20 -16.95 5.31
CA GLU A 120 -6.53 -17.89 6.38
C GLU A 120 -6.43 -17.23 7.75
N ILE A 121 -5.29 -16.58 8.05
CA ILE A 121 -5.06 -15.85 9.30
C ILE A 121 -6.14 -14.76 9.49
N SER A 122 -6.41 -14.00 8.42
CA SER A 122 -7.40 -12.92 8.46
C SER A 122 -8.79 -13.42 8.84
N ARG A 123 -9.19 -14.59 8.33
CA ARG A 123 -10.50 -15.19 8.64
C ARG A 123 -10.57 -15.72 10.07
N GLU A 124 -9.50 -16.34 10.57
CA GLU A 124 -9.42 -16.84 11.95
C GLU A 124 -9.44 -15.69 12.96
N GLU A 125 -8.77 -14.59 12.63
CA GLU A 125 -8.60 -13.43 13.49
C GLU A 125 -9.74 -12.39 13.36
N GLY A 126 -10.72 -12.61 12.49
CA GLY A 126 -11.83 -11.67 12.27
C GLY A 126 -11.37 -10.33 11.70
N VAL A 127 -10.41 -10.35 10.77
CA VAL A 127 -9.96 -9.17 10.02
C VAL A 127 -11.05 -8.76 9.02
N ASP A 128 -11.31 -7.46 8.93
CA ASP A 128 -12.27 -6.88 7.98
C ASP A 128 -11.63 -6.66 6.60
N ILE A 129 -10.38 -6.20 6.57
CA ILE A 129 -9.67 -5.88 5.33
C ILE A 129 -8.23 -6.41 5.34
N LEU A 130 -7.88 -7.20 4.33
CA LEU A 130 -6.52 -7.62 4.02
C LEU A 130 -5.97 -6.78 2.86
N PHE A 131 -4.96 -5.95 3.13
CA PHE A 131 -4.18 -5.26 2.11
C PHE A 131 -2.91 -6.03 1.77
N HIS A 132 -2.67 -6.24 0.48
CA HIS A 132 -1.43 -6.85 -0.01
C HIS A 132 -0.88 -6.18 -1.27
N GLY A 133 0.40 -6.42 -1.56
CA GLY A 133 1.11 -5.95 -2.76
C GLY A 133 1.61 -7.11 -3.61
N HIS A 134 2.87 -7.02 -4.05
CA HIS A 134 3.71 -8.09 -4.62
C HIS A 134 3.38 -8.52 -6.04
N THR A 135 2.10 -8.70 -6.36
CA THR A 135 1.68 -9.16 -7.69
C THR A 135 1.65 -8.02 -8.72
N HIS A 136 1.57 -6.77 -8.26
CA HIS A 136 1.32 -5.55 -9.05
C HIS A 136 0.01 -5.58 -9.84
N VAL A 137 -0.89 -6.54 -9.53
CA VAL A 137 -2.19 -6.69 -10.18
C VAL A 137 -3.23 -6.16 -9.21
N LEU A 138 -4.00 -5.18 -9.69
CA LEU A 138 -5.08 -4.60 -8.90
C LEU A 138 -6.08 -5.72 -8.56
N ARG A 139 -6.50 -5.78 -7.29
CA ARG A 139 -7.45 -6.79 -6.83
C ARG A 139 -8.39 -6.17 -5.82
N VAL A 140 -9.68 -6.38 -6.02
CA VAL A 140 -10.72 -6.13 -5.01
C VAL A 140 -11.61 -7.35 -4.99
N GLU A 141 -11.58 -8.10 -3.90
CA GLU A 141 -12.32 -9.35 -3.78
C GLU A 141 -12.90 -9.52 -2.38
N LYS A 142 -14.17 -9.92 -2.28
CA LYS A 142 -14.82 -10.20 -1.00
C LYS A 142 -14.98 -11.71 -0.81
N VAL A 143 -14.37 -12.25 0.25
CA VAL A 143 -14.44 -13.67 0.62
C VAL A 143 -15.11 -13.79 1.99
N GLY A 144 -16.41 -14.06 1.98
CA GLY A 144 -17.23 -13.98 3.19
C GLY A 144 -17.29 -12.54 3.71
N ASN A 145 -16.78 -12.32 4.93
CA ASN A 145 -16.72 -10.99 5.54
C ASN A 145 -15.38 -10.27 5.31
N LEU A 146 -14.37 -10.96 4.78
CA LEU A 146 -13.06 -10.38 4.52
C LEU A 146 -13.03 -9.69 3.17
N LEU A 147 -12.62 -8.43 3.14
CA LEU A 147 -12.26 -7.70 1.93
C LEU A 147 -10.76 -7.85 1.65
N ILE A 148 -10.39 -8.38 0.48
CA ILE A 148 -9.02 -8.53 0.03
C ILE A 148 -8.74 -7.44 -1.00
N VAL A 149 -7.70 -6.65 -0.76
CA VAL A 149 -7.34 -5.52 -1.62
C VAL A 149 -5.86 -5.56 -1.99
N ASN A 150 -5.58 -5.49 -3.29
CA ASN A 150 -4.28 -5.10 -3.81
C ASN A 150 -4.42 -3.77 -4.55
N PRO A 151 -3.72 -2.70 -4.12
CA PRO A 151 -3.84 -1.39 -4.74
C PRO A 151 -3.20 -1.33 -6.14
N GLY A 152 -2.54 -2.39 -6.61
CA GLY A 152 -1.73 -2.41 -7.81
C GLY A 152 -0.32 -1.86 -7.56
N SER A 153 0.34 -1.40 -8.62
CA SER A 153 1.63 -0.71 -8.53
C SER A 153 1.53 0.65 -9.22
N PRO A 154 2.07 1.73 -8.63
CA PRO A 154 2.11 3.05 -9.25
C PRO A 154 3.22 3.17 -10.31
N SER A 155 4.10 2.17 -10.45
CA SER A 155 5.26 2.26 -11.34
C SER A 155 5.38 1.10 -12.33
N LEU A 156 4.93 -0.10 -11.93
CA LEU A 156 5.06 -1.32 -12.70
C LEU A 156 3.75 -2.12 -12.70
N PRO A 157 2.59 -1.55 -13.08
CA PRO A 157 1.32 -2.27 -13.05
C PRO A 157 1.35 -3.49 -13.99
N LYS A 158 0.63 -4.53 -13.61
CA LYS A 158 0.45 -5.77 -14.39
C LYS A 158 -1.04 -6.01 -14.61
N GLY A 159 -1.40 -7.07 -15.35
CA GLY A 159 -2.81 -7.41 -15.58
C GLY A 159 -3.55 -6.54 -16.61
N GLY A 160 -2.91 -5.48 -17.13
CA GLY A 160 -3.57 -4.48 -17.97
C GLY A 160 -4.16 -3.32 -17.18
N ASP A 161 -3.93 -3.30 -15.86
CA ASP A 161 -4.39 -2.25 -14.96
C ASP A 161 -3.60 -0.95 -15.14
N PRO A 162 -4.21 0.22 -14.88
CA PRO A 162 -3.47 1.47 -14.82
C PRO A 162 -2.55 1.51 -13.59
N PRO A 163 -1.49 2.35 -13.59
CA PRO A 163 -0.74 2.63 -12.38
C PRO A 163 -1.65 3.21 -11.30
N SER A 164 -1.64 2.63 -10.10
CA SER A 164 -2.67 2.89 -9.09
C SER A 164 -2.19 2.82 -7.65
N PHE A 165 -3.05 3.31 -6.75
CA PHE A 165 -2.95 3.23 -5.29
C PHE A 165 -4.39 3.20 -4.71
N ALA A 166 -4.55 2.93 -3.41
CA ALA A 166 -5.86 2.93 -2.77
C ALA A 166 -5.99 3.99 -1.65
N ILE A 167 -7.22 4.39 -1.37
CA ILE A 167 -7.61 5.19 -0.21
C ILE A 167 -8.68 4.40 0.55
N LEU A 168 -8.49 4.24 1.85
CA LEU A 168 -9.51 3.75 2.78
C LEU A 168 -10.09 4.93 3.55
N ASP A 169 -11.40 5.09 3.45
CA ASP A 169 -12.22 6.01 4.23
C ASP A 169 -12.96 5.17 5.29
N THR A 170 -12.50 5.26 6.55
CA THR A 170 -12.98 4.38 7.62
C THR A 170 -14.39 4.73 8.06
N GLU A 171 -14.74 6.02 8.11
CA GLU A 171 -16.09 6.50 8.43
C GLU A 171 -17.06 6.20 7.28
N GLY A 172 -16.65 6.47 6.04
CA GLY A 172 -17.43 6.15 4.84
C GLY A 172 -17.54 4.64 4.55
N ARG A 173 -16.80 3.81 5.29
CA ARG A 173 -16.71 2.35 5.14
C ARG A 173 -16.48 1.93 3.70
N LYS A 174 -15.48 2.53 3.05
CA LYS A 174 -15.18 2.26 1.64
C LYS A 174 -13.69 2.27 1.34
N VAL A 175 -13.31 1.47 0.36
CA VAL A 175 -11.99 1.50 -0.28
C VAL A 175 -12.17 1.95 -1.72
N VAL A 176 -11.36 2.91 -2.15
CA VAL A 176 -11.33 3.42 -3.52
C VAL A 176 -9.93 3.23 -4.08
N ILE A 177 -9.80 2.54 -5.21
CA ILE A 177 -8.54 2.46 -5.96
C ILE A 177 -8.56 3.53 -7.04
N LEU A 178 -7.53 4.38 -7.04
CA LEU A 178 -7.38 5.50 -7.95
C LEU A 178 -6.17 5.26 -8.87
N SER A 179 -6.32 5.62 -10.13
CA SER A 179 -5.17 5.76 -11.02
C SER A 179 -4.35 6.99 -10.65
N LEU A 180 -3.12 7.08 -11.18
CA LEU A 180 -2.27 8.27 -10.98
C LEU A 180 -2.78 9.55 -11.65
N GLU A 181 -3.80 9.47 -12.49
CA GLU A 181 -4.48 10.64 -13.07
C GLU A 181 -5.72 11.06 -12.25
N GLY A 182 -6.08 10.28 -11.22
CA GLY A 182 -7.17 10.55 -10.30
C GLY A 182 -8.51 9.91 -10.70
N ASP A 183 -8.52 9.10 -11.75
CA ASP A 183 -9.70 8.32 -12.14
C ASP A 183 -9.92 7.13 -11.20
N ILE A 184 -11.17 6.86 -10.85
CA ILE A 184 -11.55 5.69 -10.04
C ILE A 184 -11.39 4.44 -10.90
N SER A 185 -10.50 3.55 -10.49
CA SER A 185 -10.31 2.23 -11.10
C SER A 185 -11.26 1.20 -10.48
N GLU A 186 -11.42 1.22 -9.16
CA GLU A 186 -12.36 0.37 -8.42
C GLU A 186 -12.88 1.11 -7.18
N GLU A 187 -14.11 0.78 -6.75
CA GLU A 187 -14.69 1.26 -5.49
C GLU A 187 -15.52 0.15 -4.84
N VAL A 188 -15.31 -0.07 -3.54
CA VAL A 188 -16.03 -1.08 -2.77
C VAL A 188 -16.42 -0.56 -1.40
N LYS A 189 -17.64 -0.91 -0.97
CA LYS A 189 -18.10 -0.70 0.40
C LYS A 189 -17.81 -1.93 1.25
N ILE A 190 -17.41 -1.70 2.49
CA ILE A 190 -17.04 -2.73 3.47
C ILE A 190 -18.31 -3.37 4.03
#